data_AF-E8LP44-F1
#
_entry.id   AF-E8LP44-F1
#
_cell.length_a   1.000
_cell.length_b   1.000
_cell.length_c   1.000
_cell.angle_alpha   90.00
_cell.angle_beta   90.00
_cell.angle_gamma   90.00
#
_symmetry.space_group_name_H-M   'P 1'
#
loop_
_entity.id
_entity.type
_entity.pdbx_description
1 polymer ?
#
loop_
_entity_poly.entity_id
_entity_poly.type
_entity_poly.pdbx_seq_one_letter_code
_entity_poly.pdbx_strand_id
1 'polypeptide(L)' 'MFAQPTQMMFKKLLTFSNVALVVTFLALVFSVLISYPYAEQFSLNQQIAAHISTIVIAALLKVSYVTRCLAQYNLGMEVR' A
#
# COMPACT_ATOMS: atom_id res chain seq x y z
N MET A 1 19.57 -15.51 20.95
CA MET A 1 20.08 -14.99 19.66
C MET A 1 18.98 -15.13 18.64
N PHE A 2 18.30 -14.05 18.25
CA PHE A 2 17.30 -14.12 17.18
C PHE A 2 18.02 -14.40 15.86
N ALA A 3 17.48 -15.31 15.04
CA ALA A 3 18.03 -15.60 13.72
C ALA A 3 18.00 -14.32 12.88
N GLN A 4 19.16 -13.93 12.32
CA GLN A 4 19.24 -12.75 11.46
C GLN A 4 18.48 -13.04 10.15
N PRO A 5 17.59 -12.13 9.69
CA PRO A 5 16.90 -12.29 8.43
C PRO A 5 17.90 -12.44 7.26
N THR A 6 17.60 -13.34 6.32
CA THR A 6 18.48 -13.59 5.18
C THR A 6 18.25 -12.61 4.03
N GLN A 7 19.23 -12.47 3.14
CA GLN A 7 19.07 -11.67 1.91
C GLN A 7 17.89 -12.15 1.04
N MET A 8 17.56 -13.44 1.06
CA MET A 8 16.40 -13.98 0.36
C MET A 8 15.08 -13.46 0.92
N MET A 9 14.97 -13.31 2.25
CA MET A 9 13.79 -12.73 2.89
C MET A 9 13.59 -11.28 2.45
N PHE A 10 14.65 -10.46 2.42
CA PHE A 10 14.54 -9.07 1.99
C PHE A 10 14.19 -8.93 0.50
N LYS A 11 14.69 -9.81 -0.38
CA LYS A 11 14.25 -9.84 -1.78
C LYS A 11 12.75 -10.15 -1.92
N LYS A 12 12.24 -11.13 -1.16
CA LYS A 12 10.80 -11.44 -1.14
C LYS A 12 9.99 -10.26 -0.58
N LEU A 13 10.48 -9.64 0.49
CA LEU A 13 9.84 -8.47 1.09
C LEU A 13 9.79 -7.32 0.08
N LEU A 14 10.87 -7.06 -0.67
CA LEU A 14 10.88 -6.02 -1.70
C LEU A 14 9.84 -6.28 -2.78
N THR A 15 9.76 -7.50 -3.32
CA THR A 15 8.75 -7.86 -4.32
C THR A 15 7.34 -7.68 -3.76
N PHE A 16 7.09 -8.16 -2.54
CA PHE A 16 5.81 -7.99 -1.88
C PHE A 16 5.44 -6.52 -1.67
N SER A 17 6.36 -5.72 -1.13
CA SER A 17 6.15 -4.29 -0.89
C SER A 17 5.90 -3.51 -2.17
N ASN A 18 6.58 -3.84 -3.28
CA ASN A 18 6.32 -3.22 -4.59
C ASN A 18 4.90 -3.54 -5.08
N VAL A 19 4.47 -4.80 -5.01
CA VAL A 19 3.11 -5.20 -5.40
C VAL A 19 2.07 -4.54 -4.50
N ALA A 20 2.29 -4.56 -3.18
CA ALA A 20 1.41 -3.94 -2.20
C ALA A 20 1.29 -2.43 -2.42
N LEU A 21 2.39 -1.75 -2.77
CA LEU A 21 2.38 -0.32 -3.08
C LEU A 21 1.51 -0.01 -4.30
N VAL A 22 1.62 -0.79 -5.38
CA VAL A 22 0.79 -0.63 -6.59
C VAL A 22 -0.68 -0.93 -6.28
N VAL A 23 -0.96 -2.03 -5.59
CA VAL A 23 -2.34 -2.43 -5.25
C VAL A 23 -3.02 -1.40 -4.36
N THR A 24 -2.33 -0.94 -3.31
CA THR A 24 -2.88 0.08 -2.39
C THR A 24 -3.04 1.44 -3.06
N PHE A 25 -2.13 1.81 -3.96
CA PHE A 25 -2.29 3.02 -4.77
C PHE A 25 -3.52 2.95 -5.68
N LEU A 26 -3.71 1.84 -6.40
CA LEU A 26 -4.89 1.66 -7.25
C LEU A 26 -6.18 1.65 -6.40
N ALA A 27 -6.19 0.96 -5.27
CA ALA A 27 -7.31 0.95 -4.35
C ALA A 27 -7.65 2.36 -3.83
N LEU A 28 -6.62 3.19 -3.57
CA LEU A 28 -6.81 4.57 -3.15
C LEU A 28 -7.46 5.40 -4.27
N VAL A 29 -6.98 5.26 -5.50
CA VAL A 29 -7.57 5.92 -6.67
C VAL A 29 -9.03 5.49 -6.85
N PHE A 30 -9.34 4.20 -6.78
CA PHE A 30 -10.73 3.72 -6.88
C PHE A 30 -11.61 4.27 -5.77
N SER A 31 -11.12 4.28 -4.54
CA SER A 31 -11.84 4.84 -3.38
C SER A 31 -12.17 6.33 -3.61
N VAL A 32 -11.21 7.12 -4.08
CA VAL A 32 -11.44 8.55 -4.42
C VAL A 32 -12.40 8.70 -5.60
N LEU A 33 -12.30 7.86 -6.63
CA LEU A 33 -13.19 7.88 -7.79
C LEU A 33 -14.65 7.59 -7.42
N ILE A 34 -14.88 6.65 -6.49
CA ILE A 34 -16.22 6.35 -5.97
C ILE A 34 -16.74 7.51 -5.13
N SER A 35 -15.88 8.14 -4.31
CA SER A 35 -16.30 9.18 -3.37
C SER A 35 -16.59 10.54 -4.01
N TYR A 36 -16.00 10.92 -5.15
CA TYR A 36 -16.27 12.23 -5.76
C TYR A 36 -16.73 12.16 -7.23
N PRO A 37 -15.91 11.76 -8.21
CA PRO A 37 -16.30 11.84 -9.63
C PRO A 37 -17.51 10.98 -10.01
N TYR A 38 -17.66 9.81 -9.36
CA TYR A 38 -18.75 8.88 -9.64
C TYR A 38 -19.77 8.80 -8.50
N ALA A 39 -19.83 9.78 -7.59
CA ALA A 39 -20.70 9.72 -6.41
C ALA A 39 -22.17 9.41 -6.78
N GLU A 40 -22.69 10.00 -7.85
CA GLU A 40 -24.07 9.79 -8.34
C GLU A 40 -24.36 8.35 -8.82
N GLN A 41 -23.33 7.55 -9.09
CA GLN A 41 -23.46 6.15 -9.54
C GLN A 41 -23.50 5.16 -8.38
N PHE A 42 -23.23 5.61 -7.15
CA PHE A 42 -23.12 4.77 -5.97
C PHE A 42 -24.07 5.23 -4.87
N SER A 43 -24.62 4.27 -4.12
CA SER A 43 -25.46 4.56 -2.97
C SER A 43 -24.70 5.30 -1.86
N LEU A 44 -25.42 6.03 -1.01
CA LEU A 44 -24.84 6.73 0.13
C LEU A 44 -24.00 5.80 1.03
N ASN A 45 -24.47 4.56 1.26
CA ASN A 45 -23.74 3.57 2.05
C ASN A 45 -22.41 3.17 1.40
N GLN A 46 -22.39 3.01 0.08
CA GLN A 46 -21.17 2.70 -0.67
C GLN A 46 -20.20 3.89 -0.67
N GLN A 47 -20.69 5.12 -0.78
CA GLN A 47 -19.84 6.32 -0.69
C GLN A 47 -19.20 6.46 0.69
N ILE A 48 -19.96 6.26 1.77
CA ILE A 48 -19.46 6.27 3.16
C ILE A 48 -18.39 5.19 3.34
N ALA A 49 -18.67 3.96 2.90
CA ALA A 49 -17.72 2.85 2.99
C ALA A 49 -16.44 3.16 2.20
N ALA A 50 -16.55 3.69 0.97
CA ALA A 50 -15.42 4.08 0.15
C ALA A 50 -14.58 5.17 0.82
N HIS A 51 -15.23 6.18 1.41
CA HIS A 51 -14.55 7.30 2.06
C HIS A 51 -13.81 6.89 3.34
N ILE A 52 -14.42 6.05 4.19
CA ILE A 52 -13.74 5.49 5.37
C ILE A 52 -12.58 4.60 4.93
N SER A 53 -12.78 3.79 3.88
CA SER A 53 -11.74 2.92 3.32
C SER A 53 -10.54 3.72 2.81
N THR A 54 -10.72 4.95 2.32
CA THR A 54 -9.62 5.84 1.89
C THR A 54 -8.55 5.98 2.98
N ILE A 55 -8.94 6.17 4.24
CA ILE A 55 -8.02 6.36 5.38
C ILE A 55 -7.20 5.09 5.62
N VAL A 56 -7.87 3.93 5.64
CA VAL A 56 -7.23 2.62 5.85
C VAL A 56 -6.26 2.32 4.70
N ILE A 57 -6.69 2.52 3.46
CA ILE A 57 -5.87 2.30 2.26
C ILE A 57 -4.65 3.23 2.25
N ALA A 58 -4.82 4.51 2.60
CA ALA A 58 -3.72 5.46 2.69
C ALA A 58 -2.67 5.03 3.73
N ALA A 59 -3.10 4.49 4.88
CA ALA A 59 -2.19 3.92 5.87
C ALA A 59 -1.42 2.71 5.32
N LEU A 60 -2.12 1.79 4.64
CA LEU A 60 -1.49 0.62 4.00
C LEU A 60 -0.50 1.01 2.90
N LEU A 61 -0.79 2.06 2.13
CA LEU A 61 0.12 2.61 1.12
C LEU A 61 1.42 3.09 1.78
N LYS A 62 1.32 3.87 2.88
CA LYS A 62 2.49 4.34 3.64
C LYS A 62 3.31 3.17 4.19
N VAL A 63 2.65 2.14 4.75
CA VAL A 63 3.33 0.94 5.26
C VAL A 63 4.02 0.17 4.13
N SER A 64 3.38 0.05 2.96
CA SER A 64 3.97 -0.60 1.78
C SER A 64 5.24 0.13 1.31
N TYR A 65 5.22 1.46 1.33
CA TYR A 65 6.40 2.27 1.01
C TYR A 65 7.52 2.11 2.04
N VAL A 66 7.21 2.17 3.34
CA VAL A 66 8.21 2.02 4.41
C VAL A 66 8.84 0.62 4.37
N THR A 67 8.06 -0.43 4.13
CA THR A 67 8.57 -1.81 4.01
C THR A 67 9.43 -1.99 2.77
N ARG A 68 9.11 -1.32 1.66
CA ARG A 68 9.98 -1.24 0.46
C ARG A 68 11.32 -0.59 0.79
N CYS A 69 11.30 0.56 1.47
CA CYS A 69 12.52 1.26 1.90
C CYS A 69 13.38 0.39 2.82
N LEU A 70 12.75 -0.30 3.77
CA LEU A 70 13.42 -1.25 4.68
C LEU A 70 14.10 -2.37 3.89
N ALA A 71 13.41 -2.96 2.90
CA ALA A 71 13.98 -4.01 2.08
C ALA A 71 15.16 -3.50 1.22
N GLN A 72 15.04 -2.31 0.62
CA GLN A 72 16.12 -1.69 -0.15
C GLN A 72 17.36 -1.42 0.71
N TYR A 73 17.16 -0.84 1.89
CA TYR A 73 18.23 -0.55 2.84
C TYR A 73 19.01 -1.82 3.23
N ASN A 74 18.30 -2.89 3.60
CA ASN A 74 18.95 -4.15 4.00
C ASN A 74 19.61 -4.90 2.84
N LEU A 75 19.19 -4.64 1.61
CA LEU A 75 19.81 -5.19 0.39
C LEU A 75 20.99 -4.33 -0.12
N GLY A 76 21.32 -3.23 0.55
CA GLY A 76 22.39 -2.31 0.12
C GLY A 76 22.06 -1.54 -1.15
N MET A 77 20.77 -1.39 -1.48
CA MET A 77 20.29 -0.60 -2.61
C MET A 77 19.97 0.83 -2.17
N GLU A 78 19.93 1.75 -3.12
CA GLU A 78 19.41 3.09 -2.89
C GLU A 78 17.91 3.03 -2.51
N VAL A 79 17.56 3.72 -1.43
CA VAL A 79 16.18 3.86 -0.96
C VAL A 79 15.49 4.95 -1.78
N ARG A 80 14.39 4.58 -2.45
CA ARG A 80 13.58 5.46 -3.30
C ARG A 80 12.10 5.16 -3.05
#